data_AF-A0AAE4CUN2-F1
#
_entry.id   AF-A0AAE4CUN2-F1
#
_cell.length_a   1.000
_cell.length_b   1.000
_cell.length_c   1.000
_cell.angle_alpha   90.00
_cell.angle_beta   90.00
_cell.angle_gamma   90.00
#
_symmetry.space_group_name_H-M   'P 1'
#
loop_
_entity.id
_entity.type
_entity.pdbx_description
1 polymer ?
#
loop_
_entity_poly.entity_id
_entity_poly.type
_entity_poly.pdbx_seq_one_letter_code
_entity_poly.pdbx_strand_id
1 'polypeptide(L)'
;MTFDLAPLLALLDTRPTPVEVLAIGEPHHGEPAFQTLRNEVLLAVAARGFRSIALETDRVRARLVDDHVRGAADTDLDTVLADGFSHGWGTVTGNRDLVVRLREHNASVAPADRISFHGFDAPTEVDSAPSPRPYLLRAFDLVGDRISASRARIEELAGPDARWSSPEAVLDPARSPGLSPDAAALRIIADDLLGALWAAGLTDDVTHAETALWLLRYHAAAAAPDELNVRVTRLIGLRDAWMARNLIDIRERERRRGATLLHAHNAHLQRHGASWDAAGWEHGDLNLRWNPAGRIAAGVLGDRYLFVAGSLGASAAVGLAEPAEGTFEAALADGLNVGATAGDLVGRDDAGHGHFPLTADLIADADAIWHLASVGLDGPTAPEIAERIRNIPGVTEFVADESANRDRFFFAGVSHRMPFATIVTRDTPGVDEESRLDRPGVFRLNIALGRTEFTRRFGYPPADAAEHRAGVDLARIGVLMPHPAYAVQGWAAVLNPPVALLPELDDLLDRARRRASGEAG
;
A
#
# COMPACT_ATOMS: atom_id res chain seq x y z
N MET A 1 -14.71 -6.65 5.54
CA MET A 1 -15.11 -6.69 4.13
C MET A 1 -14.89 -8.10 3.63
N THR A 2 -15.85 -8.69 2.93
CA THR A 2 -15.75 -10.05 2.37
C THR A 2 -15.92 -9.93 0.87
N PHE A 3 -15.01 -10.51 0.10
CA PHE A 3 -15.05 -10.44 -1.36
C PHE A 3 -15.60 -11.75 -1.94
N ASP A 4 -16.49 -11.67 -2.92
CA ASP A 4 -16.84 -12.83 -3.73
C ASP A 4 -15.73 -13.10 -4.74
N LEU A 5 -14.95 -14.14 -4.48
CA LEU A 5 -13.83 -14.53 -5.35
C LEU A 5 -14.26 -15.50 -6.46
N ALA A 6 -15.47 -16.05 -6.41
CA ALA A 6 -15.90 -17.08 -7.37
C ALA A 6 -15.77 -16.63 -8.84
N PRO A 7 -16.10 -15.38 -9.22
CA PRO A 7 -15.89 -14.91 -10.59
C PRO A 7 -14.43 -14.92 -11.04
N LEU A 8 -13.49 -14.52 -10.17
CA LEU A 8 -12.05 -14.56 -10.48
C LEU A 8 -11.58 -16.00 -10.68
N LEU A 9 -12.01 -16.87 -9.80
CA LEU A 9 -11.64 -18.28 -9.85
C LEU A 9 -12.18 -18.95 -11.12
N ALA A 10 -13.41 -18.65 -11.51
CA ALA A 10 -13.98 -19.10 -12.78
C ALA A 10 -13.23 -18.53 -13.99
N LEU A 11 -12.81 -17.26 -13.93
CA LEU A 11 -11.97 -16.64 -14.97
C LEU A 11 -10.65 -17.40 -15.12
N LEU A 12 -9.99 -17.77 -14.02
CA LEU A 12 -8.75 -18.56 -14.07
C LEU A 12 -8.98 -19.95 -14.67
N ASP A 13 -10.05 -20.62 -14.25
CA ASP A 13 -10.34 -22.01 -14.63
C ASP A 13 -10.80 -22.15 -16.11
N THR A 14 -11.33 -21.07 -16.71
CA THR A 14 -11.87 -21.07 -18.09
C THR A 14 -10.88 -20.60 -19.16
N ARG A 15 -9.68 -20.16 -18.77
CA ARG A 15 -8.69 -19.66 -19.73
C ARG A 15 -8.10 -20.79 -20.59
N PRO A 16 -7.87 -20.54 -21.89
CA PRO A 16 -7.23 -21.50 -22.77
C PRO A 16 -5.74 -21.69 -22.44
N THR A 17 -5.08 -20.63 -21.99
CA THR A 17 -3.67 -20.61 -21.60
C THR A 17 -3.56 -20.48 -20.08
N PRO A 18 -2.86 -21.39 -19.38
CA PRO A 18 -2.64 -21.27 -17.95
C PRO A 18 -1.94 -19.95 -17.58
N VAL A 19 -2.42 -19.32 -16.51
CA VAL A 19 -1.86 -18.08 -16.00
C VAL A 19 -0.54 -18.37 -15.29
N GLU A 20 0.53 -17.64 -15.66
CA GLU A 20 1.79 -17.64 -14.92
C GLU A 20 1.93 -16.40 -14.02
N VAL A 21 1.30 -15.29 -14.40
CA VAL A 21 1.19 -14.06 -13.60
C VAL A 21 -0.27 -13.61 -13.57
N LEU A 22 -0.86 -13.57 -12.38
CA LEU A 22 -2.08 -12.83 -12.11
C LEU A 22 -1.67 -11.47 -11.54
N ALA A 23 -1.81 -10.41 -12.33
CA ALA A 23 -1.53 -9.04 -11.93
C ALA A 23 -2.82 -8.37 -11.45
N ILE A 24 -2.87 -7.96 -10.19
CA ILE A 24 -3.99 -7.22 -9.61
C ILE A 24 -3.52 -5.81 -9.29
N GLY A 25 -4.19 -4.83 -9.89
CA GLY A 25 -3.86 -3.43 -9.71
C GLY A 25 -4.69 -2.75 -8.63
N GLU A 26 -4.20 -1.60 -8.17
CA GLU A 26 -4.96 -0.63 -7.38
C GLU A 26 -4.90 0.75 -8.03
N PRO A 27 -5.97 1.56 -7.98
CA PRO A 27 -6.00 2.91 -8.55
C PRO A 27 -5.49 3.99 -7.59
N HIS A 28 -5.18 3.62 -6.33
CA HIS A 28 -4.70 4.52 -5.30
C HIS A 28 -4.04 3.74 -4.14
N HIS A 29 -2.81 4.08 -3.76
CA HIS A 29 -2.07 3.37 -2.69
C HIS A 29 -2.66 3.52 -1.29
N GLY A 30 -3.26 4.67 -1.00
CA GLY A 30 -3.91 4.97 0.28
C GLY A 30 -5.26 4.28 0.54
N GLU A 31 -5.79 3.48 -0.39
CA GLU A 31 -7.04 2.74 -0.17
C GLU A 31 -6.75 1.32 0.38
N PRO A 32 -7.02 1.05 1.67
CA PRO A 32 -6.70 -0.23 2.32
C PRO A 32 -7.45 -1.47 1.79
N ALA A 33 -8.59 -1.30 1.13
CA ALA A 33 -9.40 -2.42 0.67
C ALA A 33 -8.72 -3.22 -0.44
N PHE A 34 -7.87 -2.60 -1.27
CA PHE A 34 -7.13 -3.34 -2.30
C PHE A 34 -6.06 -4.27 -1.72
N GLN A 35 -5.39 -3.88 -0.63
CA GLN A 35 -4.45 -4.79 0.02
C GLN A 35 -5.18 -5.93 0.75
N THR A 36 -6.38 -5.66 1.28
CA THR A 36 -7.25 -6.70 1.85
C THR A 36 -7.70 -7.68 0.77
N LEU A 37 -8.19 -7.19 -0.36
CA LEU A 37 -8.57 -7.99 -1.52
C LEU A 37 -7.40 -8.87 -1.98
N ARG A 38 -6.22 -8.28 -2.16
CA ARG A 38 -5.00 -8.99 -2.54
C ARG A 38 -4.67 -10.13 -1.58
N ASN A 39 -4.83 -9.94 -0.27
CA ASN A 39 -4.57 -10.99 0.73
C ASN A 39 -5.55 -12.15 0.58
N GLU A 40 -6.85 -11.86 0.42
CA GLU A 40 -7.90 -12.88 0.23
C GLU A 40 -7.69 -13.65 -1.08
N VAL A 41 -7.37 -12.93 -2.17
CA VAL A 41 -7.06 -13.55 -3.45
C VAL A 41 -5.87 -14.47 -3.34
N LEU A 42 -4.77 -14.04 -2.72
CA LEU A 42 -3.55 -14.86 -2.58
C LEU A 42 -3.83 -16.22 -1.96
N LEU A 43 -4.54 -16.22 -0.82
CA LEU A 43 -4.87 -17.46 -0.11
C LEU A 43 -5.82 -18.34 -0.93
N ALA A 44 -6.77 -17.74 -1.66
CA ALA A 44 -7.67 -18.48 -2.53
C ALA A 44 -6.96 -19.10 -3.76
N VAL A 45 -6.00 -18.40 -4.36
CA VAL A 45 -5.26 -18.89 -5.54
C VAL A 45 -4.10 -19.82 -5.16
N ALA A 46 -3.64 -19.82 -3.90
CA ALA A 46 -2.67 -20.80 -3.40
C ALA A 46 -3.16 -22.24 -3.59
N ALA A 47 -4.46 -22.47 -3.39
CA ALA A 47 -5.12 -23.75 -3.66
C ALA A 47 -5.14 -24.13 -5.15
N ARG A 48 -4.89 -23.18 -6.05
CA ARG A 48 -4.79 -23.36 -7.51
C ARG A 48 -3.34 -23.44 -8.01
N GLY A 49 -2.39 -23.69 -7.12
CA GLY A 49 -0.99 -23.87 -7.51
C GLY A 49 -0.18 -22.58 -7.62
N PHE A 50 -0.70 -21.44 -7.15
CA PHE A 50 0.13 -20.24 -6.97
C PHE A 50 1.12 -20.49 -5.83
N ARG A 51 2.39 -20.12 -6.04
CA ARG A 51 3.50 -20.38 -5.09
C ARG A 51 4.36 -19.17 -4.79
N SER A 52 3.98 -18.00 -5.32
CA SER A 52 4.71 -16.78 -5.07
C SER A 52 3.83 -15.55 -5.17
N ILE A 53 4.22 -14.52 -4.43
CA ILE A 53 3.69 -13.17 -4.56
C ILE A 53 4.83 -12.20 -4.86
N ALA A 54 4.58 -11.23 -5.73
CA ALA A 54 5.48 -10.13 -6.03
C ALA A 54 4.78 -8.78 -5.75
N LEU A 55 5.39 -7.93 -4.93
CA LEU A 55 4.85 -6.60 -4.57
C LEU A 55 5.72 -5.46 -5.08
N GLU A 56 5.08 -4.30 -5.27
CA GLU A 56 5.70 -3.00 -5.55
C GLU A 56 6.57 -2.53 -4.38
N THR A 57 7.68 -3.23 -4.15
CA THR A 57 8.67 -2.97 -3.11
C THR A 57 10.03 -3.45 -3.60
N ASP A 58 11.10 -2.87 -3.04
CA ASP A 58 12.49 -3.19 -3.34
C ASP A 58 12.74 -4.70 -3.26
N ARG A 59 13.25 -5.26 -4.37
CA ARG A 59 13.63 -6.66 -4.49
C ARG A 59 14.67 -7.11 -3.47
N VAL A 60 15.62 -6.25 -3.07
CA VAL A 60 16.65 -6.63 -2.09
C VAL A 60 16.07 -6.70 -0.69
N ARG A 61 15.34 -5.67 -0.26
CA ARG A 61 14.65 -5.64 1.04
C ARG A 61 13.66 -6.77 1.21
N ALA A 62 12.89 -7.10 0.16
CA ALA A 62 11.88 -8.15 0.19
C ALA A 62 12.41 -9.54 0.58
N ARG A 63 13.72 -9.81 0.45
CA ARG A 63 14.33 -11.06 0.93
C ARG A 63 14.17 -11.25 2.43
N LEU A 64 14.22 -10.16 3.21
CA LEU A 64 13.99 -10.21 4.64
C LEU A 64 12.57 -10.70 4.97
N VAL A 65 11.58 -10.24 4.20
CA VAL A 65 10.19 -10.69 4.32
C VAL A 65 10.08 -12.16 3.92
N ASP A 66 10.68 -12.55 2.80
CA ASP A 66 10.66 -13.93 2.31
C ASP A 66 11.29 -14.93 3.29
N ASP A 67 12.42 -14.57 3.89
CA ASP A 67 13.09 -15.40 4.90
C ASP A 67 12.23 -15.54 6.16
N HIS A 68 11.56 -14.46 6.59
CA HIS A 68 10.64 -14.50 7.72
C HIS A 68 9.41 -15.39 7.43
N VAL A 69 8.73 -15.19 6.30
CA VAL A 69 7.48 -15.94 6.00
C VAL A 69 7.76 -17.41 5.69
N ARG A 70 8.97 -17.78 5.26
CA ARG A 70 9.36 -19.19 5.06
C ARG A 70 9.96 -19.84 6.31
N GLY A 71 10.13 -19.09 7.40
CA GLY A 71 10.72 -19.58 8.65
C GLY A 71 12.23 -19.86 8.53
N ALA A 72 12.92 -19.17 7.62
CA ALA A 72 14.38 -19.27 7.43
C ALA A 72 15.17 -18.37 8.40
N ALA A 73 14.52 -17.32 8.94
CA ALA A 73 15.08 -16.45 9.96
C ALA A 73 14.05 -16.20 11.08
N ASP A 74 14.54 -16.04 12.31
CA ASP A 74 13.73 -15.70 13.48
C ASP A 74 13.74 -14.19 13.76
N THR A 75 13.68 -13.38 12.70
CA THR A 75 13.57 -11.92 12.81
C THR A 75 12.18 -11.56 13.30
N ASP A 76 12.10 -10.64 14.27
CA ASP A 76 10.82 -10.14 14.77
C ASP A 76 10.03 -9.41 13.66
N LEU A 77 8.71 -9.41 13.81
CA LEU A 77 7.82 -8.89 12.77
C LEU A 77 8.02 -7.38 12.54
N ASP A 78 8.29 -6.59 13.57
CA ASP A 78 8.38 -5.13 13.41
C ASP A 78 9.66 -4.75 12.65
N THR A 79 10.78 -5.44 12.87
CA THR A 79 11.99 -5.31 12.04
C THR A 79 11.72 -5.71 10.59
N VAL A 80 11.00 -6.82 10.37
CA VAL A 80 10.66 -7.26 9.00
C VAL A 80 9.80 -6.24 8.27
N LEU A 81 8.85 -5.60 8.96
CA LEU A 81 8.03 -4.55 8.38
C LEU A 81 8.85 -3.29 8.09
N ALA A 82 9.72 -2.88 9.01
CA ALA A 82 10.53 -1.66 8.84
C ALA A 82 11.56 -1.79 7.70
N ASP A 83 12.26 -2.92 7.64
CA ASP A 83 13.43 -3.08 6.77
C ASP A 83 13.14 -3.94 5.53
N GLY A 84 12.06 -4.73 5.53
CA GLY A 84 11.70 -5.63 4.44
C GLY A 84 10.91 -4.98 3.31
N PHE A 85 10.44 -3.75 3.51
CA PHE A 85 9.66 -2.97 2.54
C PHE A 85 10.35 -1.65 2.18
N SER A 86 10.11 -1.15 0.97
CA SER A 86 10.41 0.24 0.54
C SER A 86 9.14 1.10 0.51
N HIS A 87 9.27 2.39 0.15
CA HIS A 87 8.15 3.34 -0.02
C HIS A 87 7.25 3.53 1.22
N GLY A 88 7.72 3.12 2.41
CA GLY A 88 6.92 3.13 3.65
C GLY A 88 5.85 2.04 3.73
N TRP A 89 5.83 1.08 2.80
CA TRP A 89 4.84 0.01 2.71
C TRP A 89 4.79 -0.94 3.91
N GLY A 90 5.83 -0.95 4.74
CA GLY A 90 5.84 -1.65 6.03
C GLY A 90 4.83 -1.13 7.05
N THR A 91 4.42 0.15 6.92
CA THR A 91 3.43 0.78 7.80
C THR A 91 1.99 0.46 7.40
N VAL A 92 1.80 -0.09 6.19
CA VAL A 92 0.47 -0.43 5.67
C VAL A 92 -0.04 -1.69 6.36
N THR A 93 -1.18 -1.57 7.04
CA THR A 93 -1.80 -2.65 7.81
C THR A 93 -2.10 -3.90 6.97
N GLY A 94 -2.52 -3.72 5.72
CA GLY A 94 -2.74 -4.82 4.77
C GLY A 94 -1.47 -5.61 4.44
N ASN A 95 -0.28 -4.99 4.51
CA ASN A 95 1.00 -5.67 4.33
C ASN A 95 1.43 -6.39 5.62
N ARG A 96 1.17 -5.81 6.80
CA ARG A 96 1.36 -6.52 8.08
C ARG A 96 0.52 -7.79 8.15
N ASP A 97 -0.77 -7.68 7.82
CA ASP A 97 -1.70 -8.82 7.76
C ASP A 97 -1.22 -9.88 6.74
N LEU A 98 -0.72 -9.45 5.58
CA LEU A 98 -0.14 -10.36 4.59
C LEU A 98 1.03 -11.17 5.17
N VAL A 99 2.00 -10.52 5.81
CA VAL A 99 3.20 -11.20 6.36
C VAL A 99 2.81 -12.22 7.42
N VAL A 100 1.89 -11.85 8.33
CA VAL A 100 1.39 -12.75 9.38
C VAL A 100 0.71 -13.96 8.77
N ARG A 101 -0.26 -13.75 7.88
CA ARG A 101 -1.01 -14.84 7.23
C ARG A 101 -0.12 -15.73 6.38
N LEU A 102 0.86 -15.17 5.68
CA LEU A 102 1.82 -15.95 4.90
C LEU A 102 2.71 -16.82 5.79
N ARG A 103 3.22 -16.29 6.90
CA ARG A 103 4.01 -17.08 7.85
C ARG A 103 3.20 -18.23 8.44
N GLU A 104 1.95 -17.99 8.82
CA GLU A 104 1.02 -19.01 9.31
C GLU A 104 0.72 -20.08 8.24
N HIS A 105 0.38 -19.65 7.02
CA HIS A 105 0.13 -20.54 5.90
C HIS A 105 1.36 -21.43 5.61
N ASN A 106 2.53 -20.82 5.47
CA ASN A 106 3.77 -21.52 5.15
C ASN A 106 4.23 -22.51 6.24
N ALA A 107 3.91 -22.24 7.50
CA ALA A 107 4.16 -23.16 8.60
C ALA A 107 3.28 -24.42 8.53
N SER A 108 2.10 -24.32 7.90
CA SER A 108 1.12 -25.42 7.78
C SER A 108 1.31 -26.33 6.57
N VAL A 109 2.20 -25.98 5.63
CA VAL A 109 2.40 -26.69 4.36
C VAL A 109 3.83 -27.20 4.18
N ALA A 110 4.02 -28.16 3.28
CA ALA A 110 5.33 -28.68 2.94
C ALA A 110 6.23 -27.59 2.30
N PRO A 111 7.57 -27.66 2.45
CA PRO A 111 8.48 -26.65 1.89
C PRO A 111 8.28 -26.36 0.40
N ALA A 112 7.93 -27.37 -0.41
CA ALA A 112 7.65 -27.21 -1.83
C ALA A 112 6.41 -26.33 -2.11
N ASP A 113 5.44 -26.36 -1.21
CA ASP A 113 4.15 -25.66 -1.33
C ASP A 113 4.10 -24.29 -0.67
N ARG A 114 5.15 -23.92 0.08
CA ARG A 114 5.24 -22.59 0.70
C ARG A 114 5.19 -21.49 -0.35
N ILE A 115 4.48 -20.41 -0.06
CA ILE A 115 4.44 -19.21 -0.88
C ILE A 115 5.70 -18.39 -0.59
N SER A 116 6.51 -18.11 -1.61
CA SER A 116 7.63 -17.16 -1.50
C SER A 116 7.18 -15.72 -1.73
N PHE A 117 7.79 -14.80 -1.01
CA PHE A 117 7.56 -13.37 -1.15
C PHE A 117 8.66 -12.72 -1.99
N HIS A 118 8.29 -11.84 -2.91
CA HIS A 118 9.22 -11.12 -3.76
C HIS A 118 8.86 -9.63 -3.79
N GLY A 119 9.88 -8.80 -3.86
CA GLY A 119 9.76 -7.41 -4.32
C GLY A 119 10.14 -7.38 -5.79
N PHE A 120 9.37 -6.70 -6.63
CA PHE A 120 9.74 -6.50 -8.03
C PHE A 120 10.17 -5.07 -8.33
N ASP A 121 10.11 -4.15 -7.37
CA ASP A 121 10.43 -2.74 -7.58
C ASP A 121 11.91 -2.42 -7.41
N ALA A 122 12.29 -1.27 -7.97
CA ALA A 122 13.50 -0.56 -7.68
C ALA A 122 13.41 0.14 -6.30
N PRO A 123 14.53 0.35 -5.60
CA PRO A 123 14.54 1.09 -4.34
C PRO A 123 14.52 2.62 -4.57
N THR A 124 13.91 3.12 -5.65
CA THR A 124 13.97 4.53 -6.07
C THR A 124 12.62 5.22 -5.93
N GLU A 125 12.64 6.50 -5.58
CA GLU A 125 11.52 7.43 -5.67
C GLU A 125 11.67 8.36 -6.87
N VAL A 126 10.66 9.19 -7.13
CA VAL A 126 10.67 10.20 -8.20
C VAL A 126 11.83 11.20 -8.03
N ASP A 127 12.13 11.56 -6.79
CA ASP A 127 13.08 12.60 -6.40
C ASP A 127 14.34 12.07 -5.71
N SER A 128 14.42 10.77 -5.39
CA SER A 128 15.52 10.21 -4.61
C SER A 128 15.85 8.77 -4.98
N ALA A 129 17.10 8.37 -4.78
CA ALA A 129 17.58 7.01 -5.01
C ALA A 129 18.71 6.68 -4.01
N PRO A 130 18.79 5.46 -3.46
CA PRO A 130 19.86 5.12 -2.53
C PRO A 130 21.22 5.07 -3.23
N SER A 131 22.28 5.21 -2.42
CA SER A 131 23.65 4.99 -2.89
C SER A 131 23.84 3.58 -3.45
N PRO A 132 24.57 3.40 -4.56
CA PRO A 132 24.96 2.08 -5.05
C PRO A 132 26.01 1.42 -4.15
N ARG A 133 26.69 2.19 -3.28
CA ARG A 133 27.82 1.73 -2.47
C ARG A 133 27.50 0.52 -1.58
N PRO A 134 26.42 0.50 -0.78
CA PRO A 134 26.14 -0.64 0.09
C PRO A 134 25.90 -1.92 -0.70
N TYR A 135 25.25 -1.83 -1.86
CA TYR A 135 25.00 -2.97 -2.75
C TYR A 135 26.29 -3.50 -3.38
N LEU A 136 27.19 -2.60 -3.82
CA LEU A 136 28.51 -2.97 -4.34
C LEU A 136 29.38 -3.65 -3.29
N LEU A 137 29.41 -3.10 -2.07
CA LEU A 137 30.20 -3.66 -0.98
C LEU A 137 29.65 -5.01 -0.55
N ARG A 138 28.32 -5.16 -0.49
CA ARG A 138 27.69 -6.44 -0.19
C ARG A 138 28.01 -7.51 -1.24
N ALA A 139 27.95 -7.17 -2.52
CA ALA A 139 28.37 -8.07 -3.60
C ALA A 139 29.87 -8.41 -3.51
N PHE A 140 30.71 -7.42 -3.20
CA PHE A 140 32.15 -7.61 -3.02
C PHE A 140 32.46 -8.56 -1.86
N ASP A 141 31.82 -8.39 -0.70
CA ASP A 141 32.06 -9.22 0.48
C ASP A 141 31.77 -10.71 0.23
N LEU A 142 30.97 -11.04 -0.80
CA LEU A 142 30.67 -12.41 -1.19
C LEU A 142 31.70 -13.04 -2.14
N VAL A 143 32.37 -12.23 -2.97
CA VAL A 143 33.28 -12.73 -4.02
C VAL A 143 34.76 -12.38 -3.79
N GLY A 144 35.04 -11.34 -3.02
CA GLY A 144 36.38 -10.91 -2.63
C GLY A 144 37.33 -10.69 -3.81
N ASP A 145 38.47 -11.38 -3.77
CA ASP A 145 39.58 -11.28 -4.73
C ASP A 145 39.31 -11.96 -6.08
N ARG A 146 38.11 -12.48 -6.31
CA ARG A 146 37.66 -13.00 -7.61
C ARG A 146 37.52 -11.90 -8.67
N ILE A 147 37.51 -10.63 -8.27
CA ILE A 147 37.58 -9.49 -9.17
C ILE A 147 38.87 -8.70 -8.95
N SER A 148 39.27 -7.88 -9.92
CA SER A 148 40.51 -7.09 -9.82
C SER A 148 40.39 -5.85 -8.92
N ALA A 149 39.17 -5.36 -8.69
CA ALA A 149 38.95 -4.20 -7.82
C ALA A 149 39.07 -4.58 -6.34
N SER A 150 39.52 -3.65 -5.50
CA SER A 150 39.55 -3.82 -4.05
C SER A 150 38.35 -3.14 -3.38
N ARG A 151 38.01 -3.58 -2.17
CA ARG A 151 37.00 -2.92 -1.31
C ARG A 151 37.28 -1.42 -1.16
N ALA A 152 38.53 -1.08 -0.86
CA ALA A 152 38.96 0.32 -0.70
C ALA A 152 38.77 1.13 -1.98
N ARG A 153 38.97 0.52 -3.16
CA ARG A 153 38.72 1.18 -4.45
C ARG A 153 37.24 1.45 -4.68
N ILE A 154 36.37 0.51 -4.31
CA ILE A 154 34.90 0.70 -4.38
C ILE A 154 34.48 1.86 -3.47
N GLU A 155 34.98 1.88 -2.22
CA GLU A 155 34.67 2.94 -1.25
C GLU A 155 35.15 4.31 -1.72
N GLU A 156 36.37 4.40 -2.25
CA GLU A 156 36.95 5.61 -2.81
C GLU A 156 36.12 6.17 -3.97
N LEU A 157 35.79 5.32 -4.95
CA LEU A 157 35.04 5.70 -6.13
C LEU A 157 33.60 6.12 -5.81
N ALA A 158 32.93 5.35 -4.95
CA ALA A 158 31.56 5.67 -4.56
C ALA A 158 31.49 6.96 -3.74
N GLY A 159 32.44 7.15 -2.82
CA GLY A 159 32.42 8.27 -1.87
C GLY A 159 31.25 8.15 -0.87
N PRO A 160 30.86 9.25 -0.21
CA PRO A 160 29.80 9.23 0.80
C PRO A 160 28.43 8.94 0.17
N ASP A 161 27.55 8.23 0.88
CA ASP A 161 26.23 7.84 0.34
C ASP A 161 25.35 9.05 -0.03
N ALA A 162 25.45 10.14 0.74
CA ALA A 162 24.73 11.39 0.48
C ALA A 162 25.05 12.02 -0.88
N ARG A 163 26.17 11.66 -1.52
CA ARG A 163 26.49 12.06 -2.91
C ARG A 163 25.45 11.54 -3.91
N TRP A 164 24.84 10.40 -3.59
CA TRP A 164 23.90 9.70 -4.45
C TRP A 164 22.47 9.88 -3.97
N SER A 165 22.25 9.88 -2.65
CA SER A 165 20.92 9.86 -2.07
C SER A 165 20.27 11.21 -1.81
N SER A 166 20.93 12.32 -2.15
CA SER A 166 20.31 13.63 -2.02
C SER A 166 19.30 13.88 -3.15
N PRO A 167 18.23 14.66 -2.91
CA PRO A 167 17.30 15.01 -3.98
C PRO A 167 17.98 15.68 -5.18
N GLU A 168 18.99 16.52 -4.94
CA GLU A 168 19.75 17.18 -6.01
C GLU A 168 20.53 16.19 -6.89
N ALA A 169 20.92 15.03 -6.37
CA ALA A 169 21.59 14.00 -7.16
C ALA A 169 20.66 13.34 -8.21
N VAL A 170 19.34 13.52 -8.07
CA VAL A 170 18.32 13.08 -9.02
C VAL A 170 17.77 14.26 -9.84
N LEU A 171 17.48 15.38 -9.18
CA LEU A 171 16.76 16.50 -9.76
C LEU A 171 17.67 17.52 -10.48
N ASP A 172 18.91 17.70 -10.05
CA ASP A 172 19.87 18.62 -10.67
C ASP A 172 20.93 17.84 -11.48
N PRO A 173 20.91 17.93 -12.82
CA PRO A 173 21.82 17.17 -13.66
C PRO A 173 23.29 17.55 -13.45
N ALA A 174 23.58 18.78 -13.00
CA ALA A 174 24.95 19.22 -12.72
C ALA A 174 25.48 18.70 -11.37
N ARG A 175 24.58 18.30 -10.46
CA ARG A 175 24.91 17.73 -9.15
C ARG A 175 24.90 16.21 -9.15
N SER A 176 24.20 15.61 -10.11
CA SER A 176 24.13 14.16 -10.24
C SER A 176 25.49 13.53 -10.58
N PRO A 177 25.96 12.52 -9.82
CA PRO A 177 27.28 11.91 -10.03
C PRO A 177 27.35 10.97 -11.25
N GLY A 178 26.22 10.68 -11.91
CA GLY A 178 26.09 9.52 -12.80
C GLY A 178 26.90 9.54 -14.10
N LEU A 179 27.35 10.71 -14.56
CA LEU A 179 28.25 10.85 -15.71
C LEU A 179 29.73 11.07 -15.31
N SER A 180 30.05 10.98 -14.02
CA SER A 180 31.44 11.09 -13.56
C SER A 180 32.29 9.88 -14.00
N PRO A 181 33.62 10.06 -14.13
CA PRO A 181 34.54 8.94 -14.34
C PRO A 181 34.43 7.87 -13.25
N ASP A 182 34.13 8.27 -12.01
CA ASP A 182 33.94 7.34 -10.90
C ASP A 182 32.71 6.46 -11.13
N ALA A 183 31.57 7.05 -11.51
CA ALA A 183 30.35 6.30 -11.82
C ALA A 183 30.56 5.33 -12.99
N ALA A 184 31.33 5.73 -14.01
CA ALA A 184 31.69 4.85 -15.11
C ALA A 184 32.56 3.66 -14.65
N ALA A 185 33.55 3.90 -13.79
CA ALA A 185 34.38 2.84 -13.21
C ALA A 185 33.56 1.90 -12.30
N LEU A 186 32.65 2.43 -11.49
CA LEU A 186 31.76 1.64 -10.64
C LEU A 186 30.84 0.72 -11.44
N ARG A 187 30.42 1.11 -12.65
CA ARG A 187 29.62 0.23 -13.53
C ARG A 187 30.42 -0.97 -14.01
N ILE A 188 31.68 -0.78 -14.36
CA ILE A 188 32.59 -1.87 -14.73
C ILE A 188 32.75 -2.82 -13.55
N ILE A 189 33.01 -2.27 -12.35
CA ILE A 189 33.14 -3.07 -11.14
C ILE A 189 31.84 -3.82 -10.82
N ALA A 190 30.67 -3.20 -10.98
CA ALA A 190 29.38 -3.86 -10.79
C ALA A 190 29.17 -5.04 -11.75
N ASP A 191 29.60 -4.89 -13.01
CA ASP A 191 29.55 -5.95 -14.02
C ASP A 191 30.51 -7.11 -13.68
N ASP A 192 31.75 -6.80 -13.26
CA ASP A 192 32.72 -7.79 -12.80
C ASP A 192 32.19 -8.56 -11.56
N LEU A 193 31.57 -7.85 -10.61
CA LEU A 193 30.94 -8.45 -9.43
C LEU A 193 29.82 -9.41 -9.83
N LEU A 194 28.96 -9.01 -10.77
CA LEU A 194 27.89 -9.85 -11.30
C LEU A 194 28.46 -11.13 -11.92
N GLY A 195 29.47 -11.01 -12.78
CA GLY A 195 30.15 -12.16 -13.39
C GLY A 195 30.79 -13.08 -12.36
N ALA A 196 31.44 -12.52 -11.34
CA ALA A 196 32.06 -13.29 -10.27
C ALA A 196 31.04 -14.04 -9.40
N LEU A 197 29.88 -13.44 -9.11
CA LEU A 197 28.79 -14.09 -8.36
C LEU A 197 28.22 -15.28 -9.14
N TRP A 198 28.00 -15.11 -10.45
CA TRP A 198 27.59 -16.21 -11.33
C TRP A 198 28.63 -17.33 -11.39
N ALA A 199 29.91 -16.99 -11.58
CA ALA A 199 31.01 -17.96 -11.59
C ALA A 199 31.17 -18.69 -10.24
N ALA A 200 30.76 -18.07 -9.14
CA ALA A 200 30.73 -18.67 -7.81
C ALA A 200 29.50 -19.55 -7.54
N GLY A 201 28.49 -19.54 -8.41
CA GLY A 201 27.20 -20.20 -8.17
C GLY A 201 26.31 -19.48 -7.15
N LEU A 202 26.60 -18.21 -6.82
CA LEU A 202 25.84 -17.39 -5.87
C LEU A 202 24.68 -16.68 -6.57
N THR A 203 23.84 -17.45 -7.26
CA THR A 203 22.78 -16.93 -8.14
C THR A 203 21.68 -16.18 -7.41
N ASP A 204 21.52 -16.39 -6.11
CA ASP A 204 20.56 -15.63 -5.30
C ASP A 204 21.10 -14.26 -4.91
N ASP A 205 22.42 -14.10 -4.81
CA ASP A 205 23.04 -12.85 -4.35
C ASP A 205 23.40 -11.87 -5.49
N VAL A 206 23.23 -12.30 -6.74
CA VAL A 206 23.38 -11.44 -7.94
C VAL A 206 22.53 -10.16 -7.86
N THR A 207 21.40 -10.21 -7.16
CA THR A 207 20.49 -9.07 -6.96
C THR A 207 21.22 -7.86 -6.39
N HIS A 208 22.24 -8.03 -5.54
CA HIS A 208 23.02 -6.89 -5.03
C HIS A 208 23.81 -6.18 -6.14
N ALA A 209 24.52 -6.93 -6.98
CA ALA A 209 25.27 -6.37 -8.09
C ALA A 209 24.34 -5.77 -9.17
N GLU A 210 23.22 -6.43 -9.45
CA GLU A 210 22.18 -5.93 -10.36
C GLU A 210 21.59 -4.60 -9.87
N THR A 211 21.23 -4.51 -8.59
CA THR A 211 20.69 -3.28 -8.00
C THR A 211 21.71 -2.15 -8.07
N ALA A 212 22.98 -2.41 -7.75
CA ALA A 212 24.04 -1.41 -7.91
C ALA A 212 24.16 -0.91 -9.36
N LEU A 213 24.13 -1.82 -10.34
CA LEU A 213 24.25 -1.49 -11.75
C LEU A 213 23.05 -0.65 -12.24
N TRP A 214 21.83 -0.99 -11.83
CA TRP A 214 20.64 -0.21 -12.15
C TRP A 214 20.62 1.17 -11.49
N LEU A 215 21.04 1.30 -10.23
CA LEU A 215 21.23 2.60 -9.58
C LEU A 215 22.24 3.47 -10.33
N LEU A 216 23.36 2.89 -10.75
CA LEU A 216 24.35 3.62 -11.56
C LEU A 216 23.76 4.03 -12.92
N ARG A 217 22.92 3.21 -13.56
CA ARG A 217 22.17 3.57 -14.79
C ARG A 217 21.21 4.73 -14.53
N TYR A 218 20.46 4.66 -13.44
CA TYR A 218 19.53 5.69 -12.98
C TYR A 218 20.22 7.04 -12.81
N HIS A 219 21.35 7.08 -12.09
CA HIS A 219 22.08 8.33 -11.91
C HIS A 219 22.65 8.91 -13.20
N ALA A 220 23.04 8.11 -14.20
CA ALA A 220 23.45 8.73 -15.47
C ALA A 220 22.28 9.29 -16.27
N ALA A 221 21.10 8.68 -16.16
CA ALA A 221 19.89 9.25 -16.72
C ALA A 221 19.53 10.57 -16.01
N ALA A 222 19.73 10.65 -14.69
CA ALA A 222 19.54 11.86 -13.90
C ALA A 222 20.56 12.97 -14.25
N ALA A 223 21.81 12.59 -14.51
CA ALA A 223 22.89 13.50 -14.91
C ALA A 223 22.81 13.98 -16.38
N ALA A 224 21.86 13.48 -17.18
CA ALA A 224 21.72 13.91 -18.57
C ALA A 224 21.33 15.40 -18.64
N PRO A 225 21.92 16.21 -19.53
CA PRO A 225 21.66 17.66 -19.59
C PRO A 225 20.34 18.01 -20.31
N ASP A 226 19.32 17.17 -20.18
CA ASP A 226 17.97 17.37 -20.74
C ASP A 226 17.12 18.22 -19.78
N GLU A 227 15.91 18.64 -20.16
CA GLU A 227 14.95 19.32 -19.27
C GLU A 227 14.38 18.37 -18.20
N LEU A 228 13.89 18.91 -17.07
CA LEU A 228 13.39 18.12 -15.93
C LEU A 228 12.31 17.11 -16.37
N ASN A 229 11.32 17.53 -17.15
CA ASN A 229 10.26 16.64 -17.63
C ASN A 229 10.80 15.45 -18.43
N VAL A 230 11.77 15.69 -19.31
CA VAL A 230 12.42 14.65 -20.12
C VAL A 230 13.22 13.69 -19.23
N ARG A 231 13.98 14.23 -18.27
CA ARG A 231 14.77 13.41 -17.34
C ARG A 231 13.86 12.55 -16.45
N VAL A 232 12.88 13.14 -15.78
CA VAL A 232 11.96 12.40 -14.90
C VAL A 232 11.17 11.35 -15.69
N THR A 233 10.72 11.67 -16.92
CA THR A 233 10.09 10.67 -17.82
C THR A 233 11.03 9.49 -18.10
N ARG A 234 12.33 9.75 -18.32
CA ARG A 234 13.32 8.69 -18.51
C ARG A 234 13.57 7.90 -17.23
N LEU A 235 13.58 8.54 -16.06
CA LEU A 235 13.79 7.91 -14.76
C LEU A 235 12.65 6.97 -14.38
N ILE A 236 11.39 7.41 -14.50
CA ILE A 236 10.23 6.54 -14.25
C ILE A 236 10.16 5.38 -15.25
N GLY A 237 10.46 5.63 -16.54
CA GLY A 237 10.56 4.56 -17.53
C GLY A 237 11.69 3.57 -17.23
N LEU A 238 12.80 4.02 -16.64
CA LEU A 238 13.89 3.14 -16.21
C LEU A 238 13.49 2.29 -15.00
N ARG A 239 12.78 2.88 -14.02
CA ARG A 239 12.20 2.15 -12.88
C ARG A 239 11.27 1.04 -13.37
N ASP A 240 10.37 1.33 -14.31
CA ASP A 240 9.44 0.31 -14.83
C ASP A 240 10.13 -0.77 -15.70
N ALA A 241 11.17 -0.39 -16.46
CA ALA A 241 11.99 -1.37 -17.15
C ALA A 241 12.73 -2.31 -16.19
N TRP A 242 13.21 -1.76 -15.07
CA TRP A 242 13.84 -2.53 -13.99
C TRP A 242 12.80 -3.44 -13.31
N MET A 243 11.60 -2.93 -13.01
CA MET A 243 10.48 -3.70 -12.49
C MET A 243 10.13 -4.90 -13.38
N ALA A 244 9.96 -4.66 -14.67
CA ALA A 244 9.70 -5.72 -15.64
C ALA A 244 10.81 -6.78 -15.64
N ARG A 245 12.08 -6.34 -15.59
CA ARG A 245 13.22 -7.26 -15.54
C ARG A 245 13.18 -8.12 -14.28
N ASN A 246 12.93 -7.51 -13.12
CA ASN A 246 12.79 -8.22 -11.86
C ASN A 246 11.68 -9.26 -11.94
N LEU A 247 10.51 -8.90 -12.48
CA LEU A 247 9.39 -9.83 -12.64
C LEU A 247 9.74 -11.02 -13.55
N ILE A 248 10.42 -10.78 -14.67
CA ILE A 248 10.87 -11.84 -15.59
C ILE A 248 11.84 -12.79 -14.87
N ASP A 249 12.80 -12.25 -14.11
CA ASP A 249 13.75 -13.08 -13.37
C ASP A 249 13.06 -13.87 -12.24
N ILE A 250 12.10 -13.27 -11.54
CA ILE A 250 11.25 -13.97 -10.55
C ILE A 250 10.49 -15.12 -11.24
N ARG A 251 9.99 -14.88 -12.46
CA ARG A 251 9.28 -15.91 -13.23
C ARG A 251 10.14 -17.08 -13.65
N GLU A 252 11.36 -16.83 -14.08
CA GLU A 252 12.29 -17.92 -14.37
C GLU A 252 12.58 -18.78 -13.14
N ARG A 253 12.74 -18.17 -11.96
CA ARG A 253 12.99 -18.89 -10.69
C ARG A 253 11.80 -19.72 -10.24
N GLU A 254 10.60 -19.15 -10.32
CA GLU A 254 9.38 -19.75 -9.80
C GLU A 254 8.65 -20.63 -10.83
N ARG A 255 9.13 -20.69 -12.08
CA ARG A 255 8.51 -21.42 -13.20
C ARG A 255 8.17 -22.88 -12.89
N ARG A 256 8.99 -23.55 -12.07
CA ARG A 256 8.79 -24.95 -11.70
C ARG A 256 7.95 -25.14 -10.42
N ARG A 257 7.65 -24.06 -9.71
CA ARG A 257 6.92 -24.08 -8.44
C ARG A 257 5.45 -23.76 -8.66
N GLY A 258 5.15 -22.70 -9.41
CA GLY A 258 3.77 -22.29 -9.64
C GLY A 258 3.62 -20.88 -10.21
N ALA A 259 2.38 -20.45 -10.35
CA ALA A 259 2.04 -19.10 -10.79
C ALA A 259 2.32 -18.06 -9.69
N THR A 260 2.37 -16.78 -10.08
CA THR A 260 2.63 -15.64 -9.18
C THR A 260 1.48 -14.66 -9.17
N LEU A 261 1.08 -14.26 -7.97
CA LEU A 261 0.26 -13.08 -7.77
C LEU A 261 1.16 -11.85 -7.77
N LEU A 262 0.91 -10.89 -8.66
CA LEU A 262 1.59 -9.63 -8.74
C LEU A 262 0.64 -8.53 -8.28
N HIS A 263 1.07 -7.65 -7.38
CA HIS A 263 0.27 -6.52 -6.89
C HIS A 263 1.07 -5.22 -6.87
N ALA A 264 0.52 -4.18 -7.48
CA ALA A 264 1.10 -2.85 -7.64
C ALA A 264 0.02 -1.86 -8.09
N HIS A 265 0.37 -0.59 -8.23
CA HIS A 265 -0.50 0.40 -8.87
C HIS A 265 -0.86 0.00 -10.31
N ASN A 266 -2.09 0.30 -10.76
CA ASN A 266 -2.56 0.05 -12.14
C ASN A 266 -1.56 0.55 -13.20
N ALA A 267 -1.01 1.75 -12.97
CA ALA A 267 -0.06 2.38 -13.88
C ALA A 267 1.20 1.55 -14.13
N HIS A 268 1.61 0.68 -13.21
CA HIS A 268 2.74 -0.23 -13.39
C HIS A 268 2.35 -1.54 -14.10
N LEU A 269 1.09 -1.95 -14.04
CA LEU A 269 0.63 -3.28 -14.45
C LEU A 269 -0.07 -3.33 -15.81
N GLN A 270 -0.57 -2.19 -16.28
CA GLN A 270 -1.20 -2.06 -17.59
C GLN A 270 -0.22 -2.36 -18.74
N ARG A 271 -0.75 -2.74 -19.91
CA ARG A 271 0.00 -3.05 -21.13
C ARG A 271 0.01 -1.90 -22.14
N HIS A 272 -0.87 -0.91 -22.01
CA HIS A 272 -0.76 0.35 -22.75
C HIS A 272 0.22 1.33 -22.08
N GLY A 273 0.57 2.41 -22.77
CA GLY A 273 1.48 3.43 -22.23
C GLY A 273 0.86 4.11 -21.01
N ALA A 274 1.65 4.31 -19.96
CA ALA A 274 1.20 5.00 -18.76
C ALA A 274 1.48 6.50 -18.88
N SER A 275 0.65 7.29 -18.20
CA SER A 275 0.82 8.73 -18.12
C SER A 275 0.48 9.27 -16.75
N TRP A 276 1.19 10.32 -16.34
CA TRP A 276 0.92 11.04 -15.10
C TRP A 276 1.10 12.54 -15.34
N ASP A 277 0.03 13.29 -15.09
CA ASP A 277 0.05 14.74 -15.04
C ASP A 277 0.20 15.18 -13.59
N ALA A 278 1.40 15.61 -13.21
CA ALA A 278 1.76 16.01 -11.85
C ALA A 278 1.75 17.54 -11.74
N ALA A 279 0.62 18.15 -12.05
CA ALA A 279 0.44 19.58 -11.86
C ALA A 279 0.60 19.97 -10.38
N GLY A 280 1.37 21.02 -10.11
CA GLY A 280 1.65 21.49 -8.75
C GLY A 280 2.63 20.62 -7.96
N TRP A 281 3.37 19.71 -8.61
CA TRP A 281 4.48 19.01 -7.96
C TRP A 281 5.54 20.01 -7.50
N GLU A 282 6.18 19.74 -6.36
CA GLU A 282 7.01 20.71 -5.64
C GLU A 282 8.22 21.23 -6.44
N HIS A 283 8.66 20.47 -7.44
CA HIS A 283 9.77 20.81 -8.33
C HIS A 283 9.33 21.27 -9.74
N GLY A 284 8.03 21.48 -9.94
CA GLY A 284 7.43 21.98 -11.17
C GLY A 284 6.46 20.99 -11.83
N ASP A 285 5.61 21.50 -12.71
CA ASP A 285 4.63 20.69 -13.42
C ASP A 285 5.30 19.65 -14.31
N LEU A 286 4.85 18.39 -14.22
CA LEU A 286 5.33 17.30 -15.06
C LEU A 286 4.20 16.69 -15.88
N ASN A 287 4.47 16.43 -17.15
CA ASN A 287 3.64 15.58 -18.01
C ASN A 287 4.48 14.36 -18.42
N LEU A 288 4.32 13.28 -17.68
CA LEU A 288 5.13 12.08 -17.82
C LEU A 288 4.39 11.06 -18.66
N ARG A 289 5.12 10.41 -19.58
CA ARG A 289 4.61 9.31 -20.41
C ARG A 289 5.67 8.25 -20.57
N TRP A 290 5.37 7.01 -20.18
CA TRP A 290 6.36 5.94 -20.19
C TRP A 290 5.75 4.58 -20.53
N ASN A 291 6.62 3.59 -20.77
CA ASN A 291 6.21 2.20 -20.93
C ASN A 291 6.24 1.52 -19.57
N PRO A 292 5.09 1.08 -19.03
CA PRO A 292 5.05 0.49 -17.70
C PRO A 292 5.57 -0.94 -17.68
N ALA A 293 5.85 -1.46 -16.48
CA ALA A 293 6.41 -2.80 -16.31
C ALA A 293 5.52 -3.89 -16.92
N GLY A 294 4.21 -3.77 -16.74
CA GLY A 294 3.19 -4.68 -17.28
C GLY A 294 3.24 -4.78 -18.80
N ARG A 295 3.44 -3.66 -19.50
CA ARG A 295 3.62 -3.63 -20.97
C ARG A 295 4.83 -4.45 -21.41
N ILE A 296 5.95 -4.31 -20.72
CA ILE A 296 7.18 -5.03 -21.06
C ILE A 296 7.03 -6.52 -20.72
N ALA A 297 6.53 -6.83 -19.52
CA ALA A 297 6.34 -8.20 -19.06
C ALA A 297 5.30 -8.97 -19.88
N ALA A 298 4.18 -8.34 -20.23
CA ALA A 298 3.16 -8.92 -21.10
C ALA A 298 3.71 -9.19 -22.51
N GLY A 299 4.62 -8.36 -23.02
CA GLY A 299 5.32 -8.61 -24.28
C GLY A 299 6.16 -9.91 -24.29
N VAL A 300 6.62 -10.37 -23.12
CA VAL A 300 7.39 -11.63 -22.96
C VAL A 300 6.48 -12.80 -22.59
N LEU A 301 5.49 -12.57 -21.72
CA LEU A 301 4.63 -13.62 -21.19
C LEU A 301 3.43 -13.95 -22.11
N GLY A 302 3.00 -12.99 -22.94
CA GLY A 302 1.80 -13.10 -23.77
C GLY A 302 0.55 -13.37 -22.92
N ASP A 303 -0.31 -14.28 -23.39
CA ASP A 303 -1.56 -14.66 -22.72
C ASP A 303 -1.38 -15.33 -21.33
N ARG A 304 -0.14 -15.55 -20.89
CA ARG A 304 0.17 -16.05 -19.54
C ARG A 304 0.19 -14.96 -18.48
N TYR A 305 0.18 -13.69 -18.90
CA TYR A 305 0.01 -12.52 -18.03
C TYR A 305 -1.46 -12.10 -18.05
N LEU A 306 -2.17 -12.34 -16.96
CA LEU A 306 -3.57 -11.93 -16.75
C LEU A 306 -3.58 -10.65 -15.91
N PHE A 307 -4.21 -9.58 -16.43
CA PHE A 307 -4.27 -8.29 -15.75
C PHE A 307 -5.70 -7.95 -15.32
N VAL A 308 -5.88 -7.77 -14.02
CA VAL A 308 -7.11 -7.28 -13.39
C VAL A 308 -6.84 -5.88 -12.85
N ALA A 309 -7.43 -4.87 -13.48
CA ALA A 309 -7.31 -3.49 -13.01
C ALA A 309 -8.16 -3.26 -11.76
N GLY A 310 -7.64 -2.51 -10.79
CA GLY A 310 -8.43 -2.03 -9.66
C GLY A 310 -9.21 -0.78 -10.02
N SER A 311 -10.44 -0.65 -9.55
CA SER A 311 -11.28 0.55 -9.75
C SER A 311 -12.03 0.89 -8.46
N LEU A 312 -12.20 2.18 -8.19
CA LEU A 312 -12.80 2.68 -6.95
C LEU A 312 -13.94 3.66 -7.28
N GLY A 313 -15.15 3.36 -6.79
CA GLY A 313 -16.31 4.24 -6.90
C GLY A 313 -16.21 5.36 -5.85
N ALA A 314 -16.52 5.05 -4.60
CA ALA A 314 -16.34 5.98 -3.48
C ALA A 314 -15.43 5.41 -2.40
N SER A 315 -14.71 6.28 -1.70
CA SER A 315 -13.89 5.90 -0.55
C SER A 315 -13.77 7.03 0.47
N ALA A 316 -14.12 6.70 1.71
CA ALA A 316 -13.89 7.58 2.84
C ALA A 316 -12.41 7.68 3.24
N ALA A 317 -11.59 6.65 2.95
CA ALA A 317 -10.17 6.65 3.33
C ALA A 317 -9.40 7.73 2.55
N VAL A 318 -9.68 7.84 1.25
CA VAL A 318 -9.02 8.79 0.33
C VAL A 318 -9.89 10.00 -0.01
N GLY A 319 -11.09 10.10 0.57
CA GLY A 319 -12.01 11.23 0.37
C GLY A 319 -12.62 11.29 -1.03
N LEU A 320 -12.78 10.15 -1.70
CA LEU A 320 -13.33 10.04 -3.04
C LEU A 320 -14.86 9.91 -2.96
N ALA A 321 -15.56 10.81 -3.64
CA ALA A 321 -17.03 10.81 -3.68
C ALA A 321 -17.57 9.75 -4.65
N GLU A 322 -18.88 9.47 -4.54
CA GLU A 322 -19.59 8.61 -5.49
C GLU A 322 -19.42 9.16 -6.93
N PRO A 323 -19.14 8.30 -7.90
CA PRO A 323 -18.88 8.72 -9.27
C PRO A 323 -20.16 9.26 -9.93
N ALA A 324 -20.02 10.28 -10.77
CA ALA A 324 -21.14 10.86 -11.50
C ALA A 324 -21.72 9.87 -12.54
N GLU A 325 -23.02 9.94 -12.79
CA GLU A 325 -23.67 9.16 -13.87
C GLU A 325 -23.00 9.45 -15.23
N GLY A 326 -22.78 8.40 -16.01
CA GLY A 326 -22.09 8.49 -17.31
C GLY A 326 -20.56 8.38 -17.24
N THR A 327 -19.98 8.23 -16.04
CA THR A 327 -18.56 7.88 -15.88
C THR A 327 -18.32 6.37 -15.97
N PHE A 328 -17.08 5.96 -16.22
CA PHE A 328 -16.68 4.55 -16.24
C PHE A 328 -17.00 3.84 -14.92
N GLU A 329 -16.61 4.42 -13.79
CA GLU A 329 -16.80 3.85 -12.45
C GLU A 329 -18.29 3.66 -12.13
N ALA A 330 -19.15 4.63 -12.46
CA ALA A 330 -20.58 4.55 -12.19
C ALA A 330 -21.30 3.43 -12.95
N ALA A 331 -20.70 2.90 -14.04
CA ALA A 331 -21.28 1.84 -14.85
C ALA A 331 -20.88 0.42 -14.39
N LEU A 332 -19.95 0.30 -13.44
CA LEU A 332 -19.45 -0.99 -12.97
C LEU A 332 -20.25 -1.52 -11.78
N ALA A 333 -20.44 -2.84 -11.74
CA ALA A 333 -20.98 -3.50 -10.55
C ALA A 333 -19.88 -3.66 -9.50
N ASP A 334 -20.25 -3.69 -8.22
CA ASP A 334 -19.30 -4.05 -7.15
C ASP A 334 -18.77 -5.48 -7.37
N GLY A 335 -17.45 -5.65 -7.24
CA GLY A 335 -16.74 -6.90 -7.51
C GLY A 335 -16.08 -6.98 -8.88
N LEU A 336 -15.92 -8.20 -9.40
CA LEU A 336 -15.20 -8.46 -10.64
C LEU A 336 -16.10 -8.28 -11.87
N ASN A 337 -15.72 -7.36 -12.74
CA ASN A 337 -16.37 -7.08 -14.01
C ASN A 337 -15.51 -7.63 -15.17
N VAL A 338 -16.03 -8.62 -15.90
CA VAL A 338 -15.38 -9.22 -17.07
C VAL A 338 -16.04 -8.70 -18.34
N GLY A 339 -15.25 -8.28 -19.32
CA GLY A 339 -15.77 -7.77 -20.61
C GLY A 339 -16.39 -6.37 -20.52
N ALA A 340 -15.95 -5.54 -19.56
CA ALA A 340 -16.31 -4.13 -19.51
C ALA A 340 -15.86 -3.41 -20.79
N THR A 341 -16.67 -2.46 -21.27
CA THR A 341 -16.37 -1.68 -22.48
C THR A 341 -16.58 -0.20 -22.21
N ALA A 342 -15.72 0.64 -22.78
CA ALA A 342 -15.81 2.10 -22.60
C ALA A 342 -17.13 2.71 -23.11
N GLY A 343 -17.64 2.27 -24.26
CA GLY A 343 -18.87 2.82 -24.84
C GLY A 343 -18.79 4.35 -25.01
N ASP A 344 -19.86 5.05 -24.63
CA ASP A 344 -19.95 6.52 -24.59
C ASP A 344 -19.57 7.11 -23.22
N LEU A 345 -19.04 6.30 -22.30
CA LEU A 345 -18.68 6.73 -20.94
C LEU A 345 -17.40 7.56 -20.95
N VAL A 346 -17.25 8.39 -19.91
CA VAL A 346 -16.09 9.27 -19.72
C VAL A 346 -15.33 8.93 -18.43
N GLY A 347 -14.07 9.33 -18.36
CA GLY A 347 -13.33 9.30 -17.10
C GLY A 347 -13.87 10.34 -16.13
N ARG A 348 -13.88 10.02 -14.84
CA ARG A 348 -14.21 10.97 -13.77
C ARG A 348 -13.13 12.06 -13.65
N ASP A 349 -13.52 13.27 -13.27
CA ASP A 349 -12.66 14.47 -13.17
C ASP A 349 -12.49 15.00 -11.73
N ASP A 350 -13.12 14.34 -10.75
CA ASP A 350 -13.07 14.64 -9.32
C ASP A 350 -11.99 13.83 -8.57
N ALA A 351 -11.10 13.17 -9.32
CA ALA A 351 -9.98 12.41 -8.79
C ALA A 351 -8.98 13.34 -8.08
N GLY A 352 -8.77 13.12 -6.77
CA GLY A 352 -7.73 13.82 -6.00
C GLY A 352 -6.31 13.36 -6.33
N HIS A 353 -5.31 14.00 -5.73
CA HIS A 353 -3.91 13.62 -5.90
C HIS A 353 -3.70 12.14 -5.62
N GLY A 354 -3.08 11.43 -6.56
CA GLY A 354 -2.69 10.02 -6.41
C GLY A 354 -3.80 9.03 -6.74
N HIS A 355 -5.01 9.49 -7.09
CA HIS A 355 -6.05 8.63 -7.66
C HIS A 355 -5.93 8.62 -9.17
N PHE A 356 -5.77 7.42 -9.75
CA PHE A 356 -5.74 7.22 -11.19
C PHE A 356 -7.06 6.56 -11.62
N PRO A 357 -8.02 7.33 -12.13
CA PRO A 357 -9.32 6.80 -12.54
C PRO A 357 -9.19 5.91 -13.78
N LEU A 358 -10.25 5.19 -14.10
CA LEU A 358 -10.31 4.41 -15.33
C LEU A 358 -10.21 5.31 -16.55
N THR A 359 -9.51 4.80 -17.56
CA THR A 359 -9.44 5.40 -18.90
C THR A 359 -9.98 4.40 -19.91
N ALA A 360 -10.37 4.88 -21.10
CA ALA A 360 -10.79 3.99 -22.19
C ALA A 360 -9.70 2.98 -22.55
N ASP A 361 -8.42 3.40 -22.55
CA ASP A 361 -7.29 2.52 -22.80
C ASP A 361 -7.15 1.46 -21.71
N LEU A 362 -7.29 1.82 -20.43
CA LEU A 362 -7.21 0.86 -19.32
C LEU A 362 -8.34 -0.17 -19.36
N ILE A 363 -9.56 0.25 -19.69
CA ILE A 363 -10.71 -0.66 -19.83
C ILE A 363 -10.50 -1.62 -20.99
N ALA A 364 -10.00 -1.13 -22.13
CA ALA A 364 -9.74 -1.97 -23.31
C ALA A 364 -8.56 -2.93 -23.09
N ASP A 365 -7.62 -2.57 -22.23
CA ASP A 365 -6.39 -3.29 -21.99
C ASP A 365 -6.48 -4.32 -20.85
N ALA A 366 -7.39 -4.14 -19.88
CA ALA A 366 -7.59 -5.07 -18.77
C ALA A 366 -8.37 -6.32 -19.20
N ASP A 367 -7.99 -7.51 -18.67
CA ASP A 367 -8.79 -8.73 -18.86
C ASP A 367 -10.08 -8.69 -18.02
N ALA A 368 -10.03 -8.01 -16.88
CA ALA A 368 -11.15 -7.75 -15.99
C ALA A 368 -10.88 -6.50 -15.13
N ILE A 369 -11.93 -5.95 -14.54
CA ILE A 369 -11.84 -4.81 -13.62
C ILE A 369 -12.43 -5.23 -12.28
N TRP A 370 -11.64 -5.17 -11.20
CA TRP A 370 -12.16 -5.32 -9.84
C TRP A 370 -12.58 -3.96 -9.32
N HIS A 371 -13.88 -3.72 -9.32
CA HIS A 371 -14.47 -2.46 -8.89
C HIS A 371 -14.91 -2.59 -7.43
N LEU A 372 -14.51 -1.62 -6.60
CA LEU A 372 -15.05 -1.44 -5.27
C LEU A 372 -15.98 -0.24 -5.31
N ALA A 373 -17.29 -0.48 -5.30
CA ALA A 373 -18.29 0.56 -5.53
C ALA A 373 -18.27 1.62 -4.42
N SER A 374 -18.16 1.19 -3.17
CA SER A 374 -18.08 2.10 -2.03
C SER A 374 -17.33 1.44 -0.88
N VAL A 375 -16.31 2.11 -0.34
CA VAL A 375 -15.43 1.57 0.71
C VAL A 375 -15.37 2.50 1.92
N GLY A 376 -15.63 1.96 3.11
CA GLY A 376 -15.62 2.74 4.36
C GLY A 376 -16.80 3.71 4.47
N LEU A 377 -17.79 3.54 3.59
CA LEU A 377 -19.06 4.28 3.52
C LEU A 377 -20.27 3.33 3.61
N ASP A 378 -20.01 2.01 3.70
CA ASP A 378 -20.97 0.92 3.81
C ASP A 378 -21.51 0.72 5.24
N GLY A 379 -21.00 1.48 6.21
CA GLY A 379 -21.53 1.58 7.56
C GLY A 379 -22.70 2.57 7.67
N PRO A 380 -23.50 2.53 8.76
CA PRO A 380 -24.51 3.55 9.01
C PRO A 380 -23.90 4.95 9.05
N THR A 381 -24.61 5.89 8.48
CA THR A 381 -24.29 7.31 8.48
C THR A 381 -24.31 7.91 9.90
N ALA A 382 -23.68 9.07 10.09
CA ALA A 382 -23.72 9.79 11.36
C ALA A 382 -25.16 10.02 11.89
N PRO A 383 -26.15 10.41 11.06
CA PRO A 383 -27.55 10.48 11.47
C PRO A 383 -28.16 9.14 11.93
N GLU A 384 -27.85 8.03 11.27
CA GLU A 384 -28.36 6.70 11.64
C GLU A 384 -27.74 6.20 12.96
N ILE A 385 -26.44 6.44 13.19
CA ILE A 385 -25.81 6.19 14.48
C ILE A 385 -26.43 7.09 15.57
N ALA A 386 -26.68 8.37 15.26
CA ALA A 386 -27.32 9.28 16.21
C ALA A 386 -28.73 8.81 16.58
N GLU A 387 -29.51 8.35 15.60
CA GLU A 387 -30.83 7.76 15.83
C GLU A 387 -30.77 6.51 16.71
N ARG A 388 -29.81 5.61 16.44
CA ARG A 388 -29.55 4.44 17.29
C ARG A 388 -29.28 4.83 18.75
N ILE A 389 -28.41 5.82 18.98
CA ILE A 389 -28.08 6.27 20.34
C ILE A 389 -29.29 6.93 21.02
N ARG A 390 -30.09 7.72 20.30
CA ARG A 390 -31.33 8.32 20.82
C ARG A 390 -32.38 7.29 21.22
N ASN A 391 -32.42 6.14 20.54
CA ASN A 391 -33.36 5.07 20.85
C ASN A 391 -32.98 4.30 22.12
N ILE A 392 -31.81 4.54 22.72
CA ILE A 392 -31.45 3.98 24.02
C ILE A 392 -32.23 4.70 25.13
N PRO A 393 -32.94 3.98 26.03
CA PRO A 393 -33.73 4.61 27.09
C PRO A 393 -32.93 5.54 27.99
N GLY A 394 -33.48 6.74 28.26
CA GLY A 394 -32.87 7.71 29.19
C GLY A 394 -31.73 8.54 28.59
N VAL A 395 -31.57 8.54 27.26
CA VAL A 395 -30.60 9.36 26.54
C VAL A 395 -31.22 10.68 26.07
N THR A 396 -30.48 11.77 26.23
CA THR A 396 -30.79 13.08 25.64
C THR A 396 -29.67 13.51 24.69
N GLU A 397 -30.03 14.15 23.58
CA GLU A 397 -29.09 14.67 22.58
C GLU A 397 -28.99 16.19 22.71
N PHE A 398 -27.76 16.70 22.70
CA PHE A 398 -27.44 18.10 22.47
C PHE A 398 -26.68 18.24 21.15
N VAL A 399 -27.00 19.28 20.39
CA VAL A 399 -26.43 19.51 19.06
C VAL A 399 -25.89 20.93 18.99
N ALA A 400 -24.61 21.09 18.64
CA ALA A 400 -23.86 22.31 18.93
C ALA A 400 -24.18 23.56 18.07
N ASP A 401 -24.78 23.44 16.88
CA ASP A 401 -25.15 24.56 15.97
C ASP A 401 -26.15 24.12 14.88
N GLU A 402 -26.93 24.98 14.20
CA GLU A 402 -28.08 24.68 13.33
C GLU A 402 -27.89 24.00 11.93
N SER A 403 -26.67 23.63 11.52
CA SER A 403 -26.34 23.14 10.16
C SER A 403 -26.48 21.61 9.90
N ALA A 404 -26.17 21.06 8.73
CA ALA A 404 -26.31 19.61 8.46
C ALA A 404 -25.12 18.75 8.99
N ASN A 405 -23.95 19.36 9.23
CA ASN A 405 -22.67 18.71 9.61
C ASN A 405 -22.32 18.99 11.08
N ARG A 406 -23.14 18.49 12.01
CA ARG A 406 -23.06 18.89 13.43
C ARG A 406 -22.44 17.84 14.31
N ASP A 407 -21.61 18.32 15.24
CA ASP A 407 -21.19 17.56 16.39
C ASP A 407 -22.39 17.32 17.32
N ARG A 408 -22.59 16.07 17.72
CA ARG A 408 -23.69 15.60 18.55
C ARG A 408 -23.15 15.07 19.86
N PHE A 409 -23.81 15.40 20.95
CA PHE A 409 -23.40 15.05 22.30
C PHE A 409 -24.56 14.33 22.99
N PHE A 410 -24.31 13.12 23.48
CA PHE A 410 -25.32 12.27 24.08
C PHE A 410 -25.10 12.15 25.58
N PHE A 411 -26.13 12.45 26.37
CA PHE A 411 -26.08 12.45 27.83
C PHE A 411 -27.02 11.39 28.40
N ALA A 412 -26.68 10.87 29.57
CA ALA A 412 -27.50 9.89 30.29
C ALA A 412 -28.06 10.51 31.58
N GLY A 413 -29.37 10.34 31.80
CA GLY A 413 -30.05 10.81 33.02
C GLY A 413 -30.09 12.34 33.17
N VAL A 414 -30.56 12.84 34.33
CA VAL A 414 -30.90 14.26 34.54
C VAL A 414 -29.71 15.19 34.82
N SER A 415 -28.50 14.65 35.03
CA SER A 415 -27.36 15.47 35.49
C SER A 415 -26.70 16.28 34.37
N HIS A 416 -26.81 15.84 33.11
CA HIS A 416 -26.27 16.44 31.88
C HIS A 416 -24.83 17.02 32.01
N ARG A 417 -24.00 16.50 32.93
CA ARG A 417 -22.69 17.10 33.24
C ARG A 417 -21.60 16.77 32.22
N MET A 418 -21.59 15.55 31.70
CA MET A 418 -20.63 15.09 30.69
C MET A 418 -21.35 14.12 29.73
N PRO A 419 -21.08 14.21 28.42
CA PRO A 419 -21.61 13.24 27.46
C PRO A 419 -20.98 11.86 27.70
N PHE A 420 -21.74 10.80 27.43
CA PHE A 420 -21.21 9.42 27.42
C PHE A 420 -20.80 8.98 26.01
N ALA A 421 -21.35 9.63 24.98
CA ALA A 421 -20.97 9.45 23.59
C ALA A 421 -21.03 10.78 22.84
N THR A 422 -20.20 10.92 21.81
CA THR A 422 -20.28 12.05 20.87
C THR A 422 -20.12 11.56 19.44
N ILE A 423 -20.71 12.27 18.48
CA ILE A 423 -20.43 12.10 17.06
C ILE A 423 -19.86 13.43 16.58
N VAL A 424 -18.66 13.42 16.00
CA VAL A 424 -18.02 14.63 15.46
C VAL A 424 -17.71 14.43 13.98
N THR A 425 -17.76 15.52 13.21
CA THR A 425 -17.64 15.48 11.73
C THR A 425 -16.51 16.36 11.18
N ARG A 426 -15.72 16.94 12.08
CA ARG A 426 -14.60 17.82 11.76
C ARG A 426 -13.56 17.72 12.86
N ASP A 427 -12.31 18.03 12.52
CA ASP A 427 -11.25 18.09 13.51
C ASP A 427 -11.35 19.39 14.33
N THR A 428 -10.90 19.32 15.57
CA THR A 428 -10.72 20.46 16.46
C THR A 428 -9.24 20.85 16.42
N PRO A 429 -8.91 22.07 15.97
CA PRO A 429 -7.52 22.53 15.92
C PRO A 429 -6.81 22.46 17.28
N GLY A 430 -5.62 21.87 17.29
CA GLY A 430 -4.75 21.61 18.44
C GLY A 430 -5.15 20.41 19.30
N VAL A 431 -6.08 19.56 18.85
CA VAL A 431 -6.70 18.51 19.69
C VAL A 431 -6.69 17.16 19.01
N ASP A 432 -7.19 17.05 17.77
CA ASP A 432 -7.45 15.76 17.13
C ASP A 432 -7.31 15.73 15.60
N GLU A 433 -6.50 16.62 15.02
CA GLU A 433 -6.24 16.67 13.56
C GLU A 433 -5.62 15.37 12.99
N GLU A 434 -5.05 14.52 13.85
CA GLU A 434 -4.59 13.19 13.48
C GLU A 434 -5.73 12.27 13.01
N SER A 435 -6.99 12.57 13.33
CA SER A 435 -8.17 11.83 12.83
C SER A 435 -8.55 12.15 11.39
N ARG A 436 -8.15 13.31 10.86
CA ARG A 436 -8.46 13.75 9.49
C ARG A 436 -9.96 13.69 9.20
N LEU A 437 -10.80 14.24 10.08
CA LEU A 437 -12.25 14.17 9.94
C LEU A 437 -12.81 15.09 8.85
N ASP A 438 -12.03 16.08 8.41
CA ASP A 438 -12.46 17.01 7.35
C ASP A 438 -12.58 16.37 5.96
N ARG A 439 -12.32 15.06 5.84
CA ARG A 439 -12.56 14.26 4.63
C ARG A 439 -14.07 14.15 4.35
N PRO A 440 -14.51 14.25 3.09
CA PRO A 440 -15.90 14.04 2.72
C PRO A 440 -16.45 12.71 3.24
N GLY A 441 -17.61 12.75 3.91
CA GLY A 441 -18.31 11.55 4.39
C GLY A 441 -17.72 10.89 5.64
N VAL A 442 -16.67 11.47 6.25
CA VAL A 442 -16.05 10.92 7.47
C VAL A 442 -16.68 11.52 8.73
N PHE A 443 -16.96 10.66 9.70
CA PHE A 443 -17.36 11.06 11.06
C PHE A 443 -16.75 10.13 12.09
N ARG A 444 -16.60 10.62 13.32
CA ARG A 444 -16.09 9.85 14.44
C ARG A 444 -17.13 9.70 15.53
N LEU A 445 -17.47 8.46 15.86
CA LEU A 445 -18.20 8.11 17.06
C LEU A 445 -17.21 7.95 18.21
N ASN A 446 -17.39 8.72 19.26
CA ASN A 446 -16.62 8.65 20.50
C ASN A 446 -17.48 8.05 21.61
N ILE A 447 -16.92 7.14 22.39
CA ILE A 447 -17.62 6.46 23.48
C ILE A 447 -16.75 6.54 24.73
N ALA A 448 -17.31 7.02 25.83
CA ALA A 448 -16.67 6.87 27.13
C ALA A 448 -16.72 5.38 27.49
N LEU A 449 -15.60 4.65 27.42
CA LEU A 449 -15.54 3.23 27.80
C LEU A 449 -15.33 3.04 29.30
N GLY A 450 -14.67 4.01 29.95
CA GLY A 450 -14.25 3.91 31.34
C GLY A 450 -13.08 2.95 31.52
N ARG A 451 -12.47 2.98 32.71
CA ARG A 451 -11.17 2.33 32.94
C ARG A 451 -11.16 0.82 32.64
N THR A 452 -12.12 0.08 33.18
CA THR A 452 -12.14 -1.39 33.07
C THR A 452 -12.30 -1.86 31.62
N GLU A 453 -13.25 -1.29 30.88
CA GLU A 453 -13.51 -1.66 29.49
C GLU A 453 -12.35 -1.25 28.58
N PHE A 454 -11.81 -0.04 28.80
CA PHE A 454 -10.65 0.44 28.05
C PHE A 454 -9.46 -0.52 28.21
N THR A 455 -9.12 -0.91 29.44
CA THR A 455 -8.03 -1.87 29.70
C THR A 455 -8.28 -3.22 29.07
N ARG A 456 -9.52 -3.73 29.14
CA ARG A 456 -9.87 -5.01 28.52
C ARG A 456 -9.67 -4.98 27.00
N ARG A 457 -9.99 -3.85 26.36
CA ARG A 457 -9.96 -3.70 24.90
C ARG A 457 -8.56 -3.46 24.36
N PHE A 458 -7.81 -2.56 24.98
CA PHE A 458 -6.53 -2.11 24.44
C PHE A 458 -5.32 -2.79 25.11
N GLY A 459 -5.53 -3.57 26.17
CA GLY A 459 -4.47 -4.31 26.86
C GLY A 459 -3.65 -3.49 27.85
N TYR A 460 -3.94 -2.20 27.99
CA TYR A 460 -3.26 -1.27 28.92
C TYR A 460 -4.26 -0.29 29.55
N PRO A 461 -3.99 0.26 30.75
CA PRO A 461 -4.89 1.22 31.38
C PRO A 461 -4.90 2.58 30.66
N PRO A 462 -6.01 3.36 30.75
CA PRO A 462 -6.09 4.70 30.15
C PRO A 462 -4.89 5.61 30.44
N ALA A 463 -4.33 5.54 31.64
CA ALA A 463 -3.19 6.36 32.06
C ALA A 463 -1.97 6.20 31.14
N ASP A 464 -1.81 5.01 30.52
CA ASP A 464 -0.66 4.65 29.71
C ASP A 464 -0.93 4.91 28.21
N ALA A 465 -2.09 5.47 27.86
CA ALA A 465 -2.50 5.65 26.46
C ALA A 465 -1.57 6.57 25.66
N ALA A 466 -0.92 7.54 26.31
CA ALA A 466 0.05 8.42 25.65
C ALA A 466 1.27 7.64 25.14
N GLU A 467 1.73 6.63 25.89
CA GLU A 467 2.89 5.80 25.53
C GLU A 467 2.58 4.86 24.35
N HIS A 468 1.31 4.51 24.17
CA HIS A 468 0.84 3.60 23.12
C HIS A 468 0.35 4.34 21.86
N ARG A 469 0.36 5.68 21.83
CA ARG A 469 -0.18 6.48 20.72
C ARG A 469 0.53 6.21 19.40
N ALA A 470 1.86 6.07 19.41
CA ALA A 470 2.67 5.95 18.20
C ALA A 470 2.34 4.72 17.34
N GLY A 471 1.68 3.71 17.91
CA GLY A 471 1.24 2.50 17.18
C GLY A 471 -0.20 2.55 16.65
N VAL A 472 -0.91 3.68 16.79
CA VAL A 472 -2.33 3.79 16.44
C VAL A 472 -2.53 4.76 15.27
N ASP A 473 -3.08 4.27 14.16
CA ASP A 473 -3.56 5.11 13.06
C ASP A 473 -4.92 5.72 13.42
N LEU A 474 -4.90 6.98 13.86
CA LEU A 474 -6.08 7.71 14.33
C LEU A 474 -7.04 8.14 13.21
N ALA A 475 -6.60 8.04 11.95
CA ALA A 475 -7.42 8.32 10.77
C ALA A 475 -8.10 7.06 10.20
N ARG A 476 -7.86 5.90 10.83
CA ARG A 476 -8.34 4.60 10.35
C ARG A 476 -9.86 4.47 10.48
N ILE A 477 -10.51 4.15 9.37
CA ILE A 477 -11.94 3.86 9.34
C ILE A 477 -12.24 2.43 9.81
N GLY A 478 -13.33 2.30 10.55
CA GLY A 478 -13.98 1.07 10.95
C GLY A 478 -13.29 0.28 12.05
N VAL A 479 -12.30 0.87 12.70
CA VAL A 479 -11.56 0.27 13.82
C VAL A 479 -11.85 1.04 15.10
N LEU A 480 -12.21 0.31 16.15
CA LEU A 480 -12.31 0.87 17.49
C LEU A 480 -10.91 1.10 18.05
N MET A 481 -10.59 2.34 18.40
CA MET A 481 -9.26 2.79 18.81
C MET A 481 -9.33 3.69 20.06
N PRO A 482 -8.23 3.90 20.79
CA PRO A 482 -8.17 4.92 21.82
C PRO A 482 -8.50 6.30 21.25
N HIS A 483 -9.28 7.11 21.98
CA HIS A 483 -9.64 8.45 21.51
C HIS A 483 -8.40 9.36 21.40
N PRO A 484 -8.24 10.16 20.32
CA PRO A 484 -7.05 11.00 20.10
C PRO A 484 -6.72 11.95 21.26
N ALA A 485 -7.69 12.70 21.79
CA ALA A 485 -7.44 13.55 22.95
C ALA A 485 -7.80 12.92 24.32
N TYR A 486 -8.88 12.13 24.37
CA TYR A 486 -9.50 11.71 25.62
C TYR A 486 -9.24 10.25 26.05
N ALA A 487 -8.26 9.57 25.42
CA ALA A 487 -7.90 8.20 25.79
C ALA A 487 -7.50 8.07 27.26
N VAL A 488 -6.82 9.07 27.85
CA VAL A 488 -6.42 9.05 29.27
C VAL A 488 -7.60 9.12 30.24
N GLN A 489 -8.75 9.61 29.80
CA GLN A 489 -10.02 9.57 30.52
C GLN A 489 -10.82 8.28 30.23
N GLY A 490 -10.28 7.35 29.45
CA GLY A 490 -10.90 6.08 29.09
C GLY A 490 -11.91 6.19 27.96
N TRP A 491 -11.72 7.10 27.01
CA TRP A 491 -12.53 7.20 25.80
C TRP A 491 -11.94 6.39 24.64
N ALA A 492 -12.82 5.81 23.84
CA ALA A 492 -12.51 5.24 22.55
C ALA A 492 -13.18 6.03 21.43
N ALA A 493 -12.68 5.83 20.21
CA ALA A 493 -13.17 6.41 18.99
C ALA A 493 -13.29 5.34 17.89
N VAL A 494 -14.20 5.54 16.95
CA VAL A 494 -14.24 4.80 15.69
C VAL A 494 -14.71 5.75 14.59
N LEU A 495 -13.97 5.79 13.47
CA LEU A 495 -14.38 6.53 12.28
C LEU A 495 -15.24 5.63 11.40
N ASN A 496 -16.34 6.14 10.84
CA ASN A 496 -17.28 5.43 9.95
C ASN A 496 -17.49 3.94 10.33
N PRO A 497 -18.19 3.66 11.44
CA PRO A 497 -18.32 2.31 11.95
C PRO A 497 -18.97 1.36 10.93
N PRO A 498 -18.37 0.21 10.59
CA PRO A 498 -18.98 -0.72 9.66
C PRO A 498 -20.16 -1.44 10.31
N VAL A 499 -21.09 -1.96 9.49
CA VAL A 499 -22.26 -2.73 9.97
C VAL A 499 -21.86 -3.88 10.90
N ALA A 500 -20.74 -4.56 10.62
CA ALA A 500 -20.22 -5.66 11.42
C ALA A 500 -19.85 -5.27 12.87
N LEU A 501 -19.52 -3.99 13.11
CA LEU A 501 -19.15 -3.50 14.44
C LEU A 501 -20.35 -3.02 15.27
N LEU A 502 -21.53 -2.85 14.65
CA LEU A 502 -22.71 -2.30 15.33
C LEU A 502 -23.17 -3.09 16.56
N PRO A 503 -23.24 -4.43 16.55
CA PRO A 503 -23.65 -5.17 17.74
C PRO A 503 -22.72 -4.93 18.94
N GLU A 504 -21.42 -4.77 18.68
CA GLU A 504 -20.44 -4.43 19.72
C GLU A 504 -20.64 -2.99 20.21
N LEU A 505 -20.82 -2.03 19.29
CA LEU A 505 -21.02 -0.63 19.65
C LEU A 505 -22.29 -0.43 20.45
N ASP A 506 -23.38 -1.14 20.12
CA ASP A 506 -24.62 -1.09 20.87
C ASP A 506 -24.41 -1.52 22.35
N ASP A 507 -23.63 -2.59 22.61
CA ASP A 507 -23.25 -3.01 23.97
C ASP A 507 -22.37 -1.97 24.68
N LEU A 508 -21.37 -1.42 23.98
CA LEU A 508 -20.48 -0.40 24.55
C LEU A 508 -21.22 0.89 24.90
N LEU A 509 -22.13 1.33 24.04
CA LEU A 509 -22.97 2.52 24.25
C LEU A 509 -23.89 2.35 25.47
N ASP A 510 -24.53 1.18 25.62
CA ASP A 510 -25.39 0.92 26.77
C ASP A 510 -24.59 0.84 28.09
N ARG A 511 -23.39 0.22 28.10
CA ARG A 511 -22.49 0.25 29.26
C ARG A 511 -22.02 1.67 29.60
N ALA A 512 -21.67 2.46 28.59
CA ALA A 512 -21.27 3.84 28.75
C ALA A 512 -22.40 4.69 29.36
N ARG A 513 -23.62 4.51 28.85
CA ARG A 513 -24.84 5.15 29.36
C ARG A 513 -25.11 4.79 30.82
N ARG A 514 -25.14 3.49 31.16
CA ARG A 514 -25.36 3.02 32.55
C ARG A 514 -24.39 3.71 33.51
N ARG A 515 -23.10 3.68 33.19
CA ARG A 515 -22.08 4.33 34.02
C ARG A 515 -22.31 5.83 34.17
N ALA A 516 -22.66 6.53 33.09
CA ALA A 516 -22.92 7.96 33.13
C ALA A 516 -24.18 8.31 33.96
N SER A 517 -25.19 7.44 33.96
CA SER A 517 -26.42 7.59 34.76
C SER A 517 -26.28 7.22 36.25
N GLY A 518 -25.19 6.56 36.64
CA GLY A 518 -25.01 6.03 38.00
C GLY A 518 -25.77 4.72 38.26
N GLU A 519 -26.39 4.13 37.23
CA GLU A 519 -26.90 2.77 37.24
C GLU A 519 -25.68 1.82 37.30
N ALA A 520 -25.44 1.17 38.44
CA ALA A 520 -24.34 0.23 38.59
C ALA A 520 -24.45 -0.87 37.52
N GLY A 521 -23.36 -1.08 36.78
CA GLY A 521 -23.25 -2.05 35.69
C GLY A 521 -22.98 -3.47 36.13
#